data_AF-A0A1I2S6N0-F1
#
_entry.id   AF-A0A1I2S6N0-F1
#
_cell.length_a   1.000
_cell.length_b   1.000
_cell.length_c   1.000
_cell.angle_alpha   90.00
_cell.angle_beta   90.00
_cell.angle_gamma   90.00
#
_symmetry.space_group_name_H-M   'P 1'
#
loop_
_entity.id
_entity.type
_entity.pdbx_description
1 polymer ?
#
loop_
_entity_poly.entity_id
_entity_poly.type
_entity_poly.pdbx_seq_one_letter_code
_entity_poly.pdbx_strand_id
1 'polypeptide(L)' 'MEEYLRSRVPWSTETSLKFKTEEVGIDFDDFVEGVKEGKSDFEMAEEFDVTEKLIHHLRDHFMRHGLGSVMGQD' A
#
# COMPACT_ATOMS: atom_id res chain seq x y z
N MET A 1 5.31 16.06 -20.76
CA MET A 1 4.64 14.78 -20.46
C MET A 1 5.74 13.76 -20.33
N GLU A 2 6.46 13.89 -19.22
CA GLU A 2 7.66 13.17 -18.79
C GLU A 2 7.23 12.54 -17.45
N GLU A 3 7.52 11.30 -17.07
CA GLU A 3 8.70 10.50 -17.29
C GLU A 3 8.36 9.07 -16.84
N TYR A 4 8.07 8.15 -17.76
CA TYR A 4 7.91 6.72 -17.43
C TYR A 4 9.30 6.06 -17.35
N LEU A 5 10.16 6.50 -16.42
CA LEU A 5 11.44 5.84 -16.18
C LEU A 5 11.25 4.65 -15.22
N ARG A 6 10.88 3.55 -15.88
CA ARG A 6 11.04 2.16 -15.42
C ARG A 6 12.36 2.00 -14.64
N SER A 7 12.25 1.70 -13.35
CA SER A 7 13.33 1.05 -12.61
C SER A 7 13.67 -0.29 -13.28
N ARG A 8 14.92 -0.44 -13.72
CA ARG A 8 15.45 -1.56 -14.51
C ARG A 8 16.19 -2.56 -13.62
N VAL A 9 15.53 -3.17 -12.63
CA VAL A 9 16.11 -4.32 -11.91
C VAL A 9 15.13 -5.50 -11.84
N PRO A 10 15.50 -6.68 -12.36
CA PRO A 10 14.59 -7.81 -12.59
C PRO A 10 14.27 -8.65 -11.34
N TRP A 11 14.45 -8.12 -10.13
CA TRP A 11 14.24 -8.86 -8.87
C TRP A 11 13.30 -8.17 -7.87
N SER A 12 12.64 -7.06 -8.23
CA SER A 12 11.59 -6.43 -7.42
C SER A 12 10.34 -6.15 -8.26
N THR A 13 9.80 -7.21 -8.85
CA THR A 13 8.57 -7.15 -9.68
C THR A 13 7.28 -7.15 -8.86
N GLU A 14 7.36 -7.28 -7.54
CA GLU A 14 6.18 -7.10 -6.70
C GLU A 14 5.88 -5.61 -6.59
N THR A 15 4.70 -5.22 -7.08
CA THR A 15 4.20 -3.86 -7.02
C THR A 15 4.30 -3.33 -5.59
N SER A 16 4.98 -2.20 -5.38
CA SER A 16 5.12 -1.63 -4.03
C SER A 16 3.75 -1.37 -3.40
N LEU A 17 3.65 -1.48 -2.08
CA LEU A 17 2.40 -1.24 -1.37
C LEU A 17 1.85 0.17 -1.66
N LYS A 18 2.75 1.16 -1.77
CA LYS A 18 2.40 2.53 -2.16
C LYS A 18 1.68 2.59 -3.51
N PHE A 19 2.17 1.89 -4.51
CA PHE A 19 1.48 1.83 -5.80
C PHE A 19 0.11 1.16 -5.67
N LYS A 20 0.00 0.07 -4.87
CA LYS A 20 -1.27 -0.62 -4.67
C LYS A 20 -2.33 0.26 -4.00
N THR A 21 -1.95 1.12 -3.06
CA THR A 21 -2.88 2.07 -2.40
C THR A 21 -3.29 3.20 -3.35
N GLU A 22 -2.34 3.77 -4.10
CA GLU A 22 -2.60 4.84 -5.07
C GLU A 22 -3.57 4.39 -6.19
N GLU A 23 -3.42 3.17 -6.70
CA GLU A 23 -4.30 2.61 -7.76
C GLU A 23 -5.78 2.50 -7.35
N VAL A 24 -6.05 2.44 -6.04
CA VAL A 24 -7.41 2.35 -5.48
C VAL A 24 -7.86 3.65 -4.82
N GLY A 25 -7.08 4.73 -4.96
CA GLY A 25 -7.42 6.05 -4.43
C GLY A 25 -7.18 6.23 -2.93
N ILE A 26 -6.39 5.35 -2.31
CA ILE A 26 -6.03 5.43 -0.89
C ILE A 26 -4.68 6.13 -0.77
N ASP A 27 -4.60 7.17 0.07
CA ASP A 27 -3.33 7.77 0.43
C ASP A 27 -2.49 6.80 1.26
N PHE A 28 -1.23 6.61 0.86
CA PHE A 28 -0.35 5.63 1.49
C PHE A 28 -0.02 6.00 2.94
N ASP A 29 0.21 7.28 3.23
CA ASP A 29 0.59 7.74 4.55
C ASP A 29 -0.61 7.62 5.51
N ASP A 30 -1.81 7.99 5.04
CA ASP A 30 -3.06 7.80 5.80
C ASP A 30 -3.34 6.31 6.09
N PHE A 31 -3.08 5.42 5.13
CA PHE A 31 -3.18 3.98 5.33
C PHE A 31 -2.21 3.50 6.44
N VAL A 32 -0.95 3.92 6.38
CA VAL A 32 0.06 3.55 7.40
C VAL A 32 -0.31 4.10 8.77
N GLU A 33 -0.85 5.32 8.83
CA GLU A 33 -1.37 5.91 10.06
C GLU A 33 -2.51 5.08 10.65
N GLY A 34 -3.51 4.70 9.85
CA GLY A 34 -4.60 3.84 10.30
C GLY A 34 -4.13 2.47 10.81
N VAL A 35 -3.12 1.88 10.16
CA VAL A 35 -2.48 0.64 10.65
C VAL A 35 -1.76 0.88 11.99
N LYS A 36 -1.04 1.99 12.13
CA LYS A 36 -0.28 2.36 13.34
C LYS A 36 -1.19 2.66 14.53
N GLU A 37 -2.32 3.31 14.29
CA GLU A 37 -3.34 3.59 15.30
C GLU A 37 -4.13 2.34 15.73
N GLY A 38 -3.97 1.23 15.00
CA GLY A 38 -4.67 -0.01 15.31
C GLY A 38 -6.14 -0.01 14.87
N LYS A 39 -6.51 0.83 13.90
CA LYS A 39 -7.84 0.81 13.30
C LYS A 39 -8.13 -0.56 12.69
N SER A 40 -9.38 -1.00 12.82
CA SER A 40 -9.88 -2.21 12.17
C SER A 40 -10.00 -2.03 10.65
N ASP A 41 -10.06 -3.15 9.93
CA ASP A 41 -10.25 -3.13 8.47
C ASP A 41 -11.58 -2.47 8.08
N PHE A 42 -12.60 -2.59 8.92
CA PHE A 42 -13.90 -1.93 8.76
C PHE A 42 -13.81 -0.41 8.92
N GLU A 43 -13.15 0.09 9.98
CA GLU A 43 -12.99 1.53 10.20
C GLU A 43 -12.25 2.20 9.05
N MET A 44 -11.15 1.59 8.60
CA MET A 44 -10.39 2.09 7.45
C MET A 44 -11.18 2.00 6.13
N ALA A 45 -12.01 0.97 5.97
CA ALA A 45 -12.85 0.83 4.77
C ALA A 45 -13.90 1.95 4.66
N GLU A 46 -14.54 2.31 5.77
CA GLU A 46 -15.48 3.43 5.85
C GLU A 46 -14.76 4.77 5.63
N GLU A 47 -13.57 4.96 6.20
CA GLU A 47 -12.78 6.19 6.03
C GLU A 47 -12.31 6.41 4.59
N PHE A 48 -11.94 5.34 3.89
CA PHE A 48 -11.40 5.40 2.54
C PHE A 48 -12.45 5.18 1.43
N ASP A 49 -13.71 4.95 1.78
CA ASP A 49 -14.80 4.62 0.85
C ASP A 49 -14.46 3.40 -0.04
N VAL A 50 -13.94 2.34 0.58
CA VAL A 50 -13.58 1.08 -0.08
C VAL A 50 -14.13 -0.14 0.64
N THR A 51 -13.99 -1.33 0.06
CA THR A 51 -14.43 -2.56 0.72
C THR A 51 -13.45 -2.97 1.84
N GLU A 52 -13.97 -3.48 2.96
CA GLU A 52 -13.17 -4.10 4.03
C GLU A 52 -12.18 -5.17 3.50
N LYS A 53 -12.61 -5.97 2.53
CA LYS A 53 -11.75 -6.98 1.87
C LYS A 53 -10.52 -6.38 1.20
N LEU A 54 -10.62 -5.17 0.66
CA LEU A 54 -9.48 -4.48 0.04
C LEU A 54 -8.46 -4.07 1.11
N ILE A 55 -8.92 -3.46 2.20
CA ILE A 55 -8.07 -3.09 3.34
C ILE A 55 -7.38 -4.31 3.92
N HIS A 56 -8.11 -5.41 4.09
CA HIS A 56 -7.56 -6.67 4.55
C HIS A 56 -6.36 -7.13 3.71
N HIS A 57 -6.49 -7.11 2.38
CA HIS A 57 -5.38 -7.50 1.49
C HIS A 57 -4.20 -6.53 1.55
N LEU A 58 -4.44 -5.22 1.66
CA LEU A 58 -3.39 -4.21 1.78
C LEU A 58 -2.63 -4.37 3.11
N ARG A 59 -3.36 -4.60 4.22
CA ARG A 59 -2.76 -4.85 5.53
C ARG A 59 -1.98 -6.16 5.54
N ASP A 60 -2.55 -7.24 5.01
CA ASP A 60 -1.87 -8.53 4.93
C ASP A 60 -0.56 -8.43 4.13
N HIS A 61 -0.57 -7.69 3.01
CA HIS A 61 0.64 -7.37 2.26
C HIS A 61 1.64 -6.54 3.10
N PHE A 62 1.18 -5.50 3.80
CA PHE A 62 2.04 -4.71 4.70
C PHE A 62 2.68 -5.56 5.80
N MET A 63 1.93 -6.47 6.42
CA MET A 63 2.41 -7.29 7.53
C MET A 63 3.38 -8.38 7.08
N ARG A 64 3.18 -8.94 5.88
CA ARG A 64 4.07 -9.98 5.31
C ARG A 64 5.39 -9.41 4.80
N HIS A 65 5.34 -8.24 4.19
CA HIS A 65 6.51 -7.67 3.49
C HIS A 65 7.16 -6.49 4.24
N GLY A 66 6.48 -5.95 5.27
CA GLY A 66 6.96 -4.89 6.14
C GLY A 66 7.24 -3.55 5.43
N LEU A 67 7.74 -2.57 6.19
CA LEU A 67 8.25 -1.29 5.66
C LEU A 67 9.45 -1.48 4.71
N GLY A 68 10.17 -2.60 4.80
CA GLY A 68 11.29 -2.95 3.91
C GLY A 68 10.87 -3.26 2.46
N SER A 69 9.59 -3.54 2.22
CA SER A 69 9.00 -3.70 0.88
C SER A 69 8.24 -2.46 0.40
N VAL A 70 8.13 -1.42 1.24
CA VAL A 70 7.40 -0.18 0.94
C VAL A 70 8.26 0.77 0.11
N MET A 71 9.54 0.86 0.46
CA MET A 71 10.55 1.55 -0.32
C MET A 71 11.37 0.46 -0.98
N GLY A 72 11.30 0.34 -2.31
CA GLY A 72 12.15 -0.58 -3.04
C GLY A 72 13.57 -0.51 -2.50
N GLN A 73 14.17 -1.66 -2.18
CA GLN A 73 15.58 -1.72 -1.79
C GLN A 73 16.39 -0.97 -2.86
N ASP A 74 17.04 0.12 -2.45
CA ASP A 74 18.03 0.87 -3.23
C ASP A 74 19.24 -0.02 -3.54
#